data_AF-A0A354F8H8-F1
#
_entry.id   AF-A0A354F8H8-F1
#
_cell.length_a   1.000
_cell.length_b   1.000
_cell.length_c   1.000
_cell.angle_alpha   90.00
_cell.angle_beta   90.00
_cell.angle_gamma   90.00
#
_symmetry.space_group_name_H-M   'P 1'
#
loop_
_entity.id
_entity.type
_entity.pdbx_description
1 polymer ?
#
loop_
_entity_poly.entity_id
_entity_poly.type
_entity_poly.pdbx_seq_one_letter_code
_entity_poly.pdbx_strand_id
1 'polypeptide(L)' 'MKRFFGVFLMMLCTIVLYSGSAIAISMDEFKLNGFFDLEYEESYQDDSSIGDRKGAFDQYHFNILMEFPLSDNVTVKG' A
#
# COMPACT_ATOMS: atom_id res chain seq x y z
N MET A 1 -29.59 -38.38 -24.51
CA MET A 1 -29.67 -37.45 -23.36
C MET A 1 -29.02 -37.96 -22.07
N LYS A 2 -29.05 -39.27 -21.74
CA LYS A 2 -28.52 -39.80 -20.46
C LYS A 2 -27.01 -39.57 -20.21
N ARG A 3 -26.17 -39.49 -21.25
CA ARG A 3 -24.71 -39.28 -21.11
C ARG A 3 -24.32 -37.84 -20.74
N PHE A 4 -25.13 -36.84 -21.10
CA PHE A 4 -24.85 -35.43 -20.81
C PHE A 4 -25.08 -35.08 -19.33
N PHE A 5 -26.03 -35.76 -18.68
CA PHE A 5 -26.35 -35.53 -17.27
C PHE A 5 -25.19 -35.92 -16.34
N GLY A 6 -24.51 -37.02 -16.63
CA GLY A 6 -23.37 -37.48 -15.82
C GLY A 6 -22.17 -36.54 -15.90
N VAL A 7 -21.88 -35.99 -17.08
CA VAL A 7 -20.77 -35.03 -17.28
C VAL A 7 -21.08 -33.71 -16.57
N PHE A 8 -22.31 -33.23 -16.68
CA PHE A 8 -22.75 -32.01 -16.00
C PHE A 8 -22.69 -32.16 -14.47
N LEU A 9 -23.10 -33.31 -13.94
CA LEU A 9 -23.01 -33.61 -12.51
C LEU A 9 -21.55 -33.67 -12.02
N MET A 10 -20.65 -34.30 -12.79
CA MET A 10 -19.21 -34.33 -12.47
C MET A 10 -18.57 -32.94 -12.49
N MET A 11 -18.95 -32.09 -13.45
CA MET A 11 -18.49 -30.71 -13.54
C MET A 11 -19.00 -29.87 -12.36
N LEU A 12 -20.25 -30.07 -11.94
CA LEU A 12 -20.81 -29.39 -10.77
C LEU A 12 -20.10 -29.81 -9.47
N CYS A 13 -19.84 -31.12 -9.29
CA CYS A 13 -19.12 -31.63 -8.13
C CYS A 13 -17.68 -31.11 -8.05
N THR A 14 -17.00 -30.98 -9.19
CA THR A 14 -15.64 -30.42 -9.21
C THR A 14 -15.64 -28.94 -8.83
N ILE A 15 -16.60 -28.13 -9.29
CA ILE A 15 -16.69 -26.71 -8.92
C ILE A 15 -16.99 -26.53 -7.43
N VAL A 16 -17.89 -27.35 -6.86
CA VAL A 16 -18.23 -27.25 -5.42
C VAL A 16 -17.05 -27.65 -4.54
N LEU A 17 -16.30 -28.69 -4.93
CA LEU A 17 -15.12 -29.16 -4.20
C LEU A 17 -13.89 -28.28 -4.40
N TYR A 18 -13.87 -27.46 -5.47
CA TYR A 18 -12.84 -26.46 -5.74
C TYR A 18 -13.26 -25.06 -5.27
N SER A 19 -14.05 -24.98 -4.20
CA SER A 19 -14.22 -23.73 -3.47
C SER A 19 -12.90 -23.44 -2.74
N GLY A 20 -12.06 -22.62 -3.37
CA GLY A 20 -10.81 -22.14 -2.77
C GLY A 20 -11.08 -21.65 -1.36
N SER A 21 -10.32 -22.19 -0.40
CA SER A 21 -10.47 -21.86 1.02
C SER A 21 -10.26 -20.36 1.18
N ALA A 22 -11.33 -19.63 1.53
CA ALA A 22 -11.20 -18.24 1.91
C ALA A 22 -10.45 -18.20 3.26
N ILE A 23 -9.22 -17.73 3.26
CA ILE A 23 -8.43 -17.54 4.47
C ILE A 23 -8.78 -16.14 4.99
N ALA A 24 -9.36 -16.09 6.18
CA ALA A 24 -9.56 -14.82 6.88
C ALA A 24 -8.22 -14.40 7.49
N ILE A 25 -7.73 -13.22 7.14
CA ILE A 25 -6.51 -12.63 7.68
C ILE A 25 -6.93 -11.50 8.61
N SER A 26 -6.41 -11.49 9.83
CA SER A 26 -6.71 -10.41 10.77
C SER A 26 -6.11 -9.08 10.27
N MET A 27 -6.88 -8.00 10.42
CA MET A 27 -6.44 -6.63 10.10
C MET A 27 -5.92 -5.88 11.33
N ASP A 28 -5.76 -6.56 12.47
CA ASP A 28 -5.32 -5.94 13.72
C ASP A 28 -3.94 -5.27 13.60
N GLU A 29 -3.11 -5.70 12.64
CA GLU A 29 -1.79 -5.14 12.35
C GLU A 29 -1.76 -4.13 11.20
N PHE A 30 -2.92 -3.68 10.70
CA PHE A 30 -2.97 -2.62 9.69
C PHE A 30 -2.37 -1.33 10.22
N LYS A 31 -1.45 -0.72 9.45
CA LYS A 31 -0.84 0.58 9.78
C LYS A 31 -0.90 1.52 8.59
N LEU A 32 -1.27 2.77 8.88
CA LEU A 32 -1.26 3.86 7.93
C LEU A 32 -0.46 5.01 8.53
N ASN A 33 0.69 5.32 7.94
CA ASN A 33 1.54 6.43 8.37
C ASN A 33 1.57 7.48 7.28
N GLY A 34 1.49 8.75 7.66
CA GLY A 34 1.65 9.89 6.76
C GLY A 34 2.73 10.81 7.29
N PHE A 35 3.58 11.34 6.41
CA PHE A 35 4.56 12.35 6.78
C PHE A 35 4.67 13.44 5.71
N PHE A 36 4.94 14.64 6.19
CA PHE A 36 5.20 15.82 5.37
C PHE A 36 6.68 16.16 5.49
N ASP A 37 7.35 16.21 4.35
CA ASP A 37 8.71 16.71 4.24
C ASP A 37 8.67 18.12 3.66
N LEU A 38 9.32 19.04 4.35
CA LEU A 38 9.37 20.46 4.03
C LEU A 38 10.83 20.87 4.04
N GLU A 39 11.39 21.13 2.85
CA GLU A 39 12.76 21.59 2.72
C GLU A 39 12.77 23.12 2.57
N TYR A 40 13.63 23.78 3.34
CA TYR A 40 13.87 25.23 3.26
C TYR A 40 15.30 25.45 2.80
N GLU A 41 15.46 26.06 1.63
CA GLU A 41 16.77 26.38 1.08
C GLU A 41 17.09 27.86 1.33
N GLU A 42 18.22 28.12 2.00
CA GLU A 42 18.79 29.46 2.14
C GLU A 42 19.69 29.77 0.96
N SER A 43 19.39 30.84 0.22
CA SER A 43 20.31 31.36 -0.79
C SER A 43 21.35 32.26 -0.13
N TYR A 44 22.61 31.79 -0.06
CA TYR A 44 23.73 32.61 0.37
C TYR A 44 24.16 33.51 -0.79
N GLN A 45 23.67 34.74 -0.81
CA GLN A 45 24.28 35.79 -1.63
C GLN A 45 25.55 36.27 -0.93
N ASP A 46 26.68 36.12 -1.62
CA ASP A 46 28.05 36.35 -1.12
C ASP A 46 28.40 37.84 -0.89
N ASP A 47 27.43 38.62 -0.41
CA ASP A 47 27.58 40.05 -0.13
C ASP A 47 27.14 40.36 1.30
N SER A 48 28.12 40.30 2.20
CA SER A 48 28.41 41.15 3.39
C SER A 48 27.30 41.83 4.22
N SER A 49 26.02 41.51 4.03
CA SER A 49 24.89 42.09 4.76
C SER A 49 24.33 41.05 5.74
N ILE A 50 24.63 41.26 7.02
CA ILE A 50 24.27 40.37 8.14
C ILE A 50 22.73 40.32 8.39
N GLY A 51 21.92 41.02 7.59
CA GLY A 51 20.50 41.27 7.87
C GLY A 51 19.46 40.58 6.96
N ASP A 52 19.77 40.31 5.69
CA ASP A 52 18.76 39.92 4.69
C ASP A 52 19.04 38.53 4.08
N ARG A 53 19.09 37.49 4.91
CA ARG A 53 19.09 36.11 4.41
C ARG A 53 17.74 35.80 3.78
N LYS A 54 17.72 35.63 2.46
CA LYS A 54 16.54 35.19 1.71
C LYS A 54 16.63 33.68 1.49
N GLY A 55 15.59 32.97 1.90
CA GLY A 55 15.39 31.58 1.57
C GLY A 55 13.94 31.32 1.17
N ALA A 56 13.72 30.18 0.54
CA ALA A 56 12.40 29.74 0.12
C ALA A 56 12.25 28.26 0.44
N PHE A 57 11.01 27.85 0.67
CA PHE A 57 10.68 26.43 0.65
C PHE A 57 10.62 25.99 -0.81
N ASP A 58 11.50 25.06 -1.19
CA ASP A 58 11.64 24.60 -2.58
C ASP A 58 10.97 23.23 -2.78
N GLN A 59 10.93 22.39 -1.74
CA GLN A 59 10.33 21.05 -1.79
C GLN A 59 9.26 20.83 -0.73
N TYR A 60 8.13 20.30 -1.20
CA TYR A 60 6.99 19.88 -0.42
C TYR A 60 6.65 18.45 -0.82
N HIS A 61 6.98 17.47 0.02
CA HIS A 61 6.61 16.08 -0.23
C HIS A 61 5.63 15.59 0.81
N PHE A 62 4.48 15.10 0.35
CA PHE A 62 3.54 14.36 1.19
C PHE A 62 3.62 12.89 0.83
N ASN A 63 3.94 12.06 1.82
CA ASN A 63 4.11 10.64 1.66
C ASN A 63 3.12 9.88 2.54
N ILE A 64 2.56 8.81 1.97
CA ILE A 64 1.69 7.87 2.67
C ILE A 64 2.34 6.50 2.59
N LEU A 65 2.62 5.91 3.74
CA LEU A 65 3.09 4.54 3.90
C LEU A 65 1.96 3.69 4.46
N MET A 66 1.62 2.62 3.75
CA MET A 66 0.59 1.67 4.16
C MET A 66 1.23 0.32 4.42
N GLU A 67 1.01 -0.26 5.60
CA GLU A 67 1.40 -1.62 5.92
C GLU A 67 0.16 -2.46 6.21
N PHE A 68 0.04 -3.63 5.58
CA PHE A 68 -1.07 -4.54 5.82
C PHE A 68 -0.67 -6.02 5.76
N PRO A 69 -1.22 -6.87 6.63
CA PRO A 69 -0.96 -8.31 6.62
C PRO A 69 -1.68 -9.00 5.45
N LEU A 70 -0.94 -9.88 4.75
CA LEU A 70 -1.45 -10.82 3.75
C LEU A 70 -1.60 -12.24 4.31
N SER A 71 -0.96 -12.54 5.44
CA SER A 71 -1.10 -13.77 6.21
C SER A 71 -0.44 -13.59 7.58
N ASP A 72 -0.58 -14.56 8.47
CA ASP A 72 0.02 -14.57 9.81
C ASP A 72 1.56 -14.37 9.82
N ASN A 73 2.23 -14.60 8.68
CA ASN A 73 3.68 -14.50 8.57
C ASN A 73 4.17 -13.49 7.50
N VAL A 74 3.25 -12.82 6.80
CA VAL A 74 3.59 -11.94 5.67
C VAL A 74 2.85 -10.62 5.78
N THR A 75 3.63 -9.53 5.86
CA THR A 75 3.13 -8.16 5.87
C THR A 75 3.73 -7.40 4.70
N VAL A 76 2.88 -6.73 3.93
CA VAL A 76 3.30 -5.82 2.87
C VAL A 76 3.60 -4.47 3.50
N LYS A 77 4.70 -3.85 3.08
CA LYS A 77 5.06 -2.48 3.44
C LYS A 77 5.13 -1.66 2.16
N GLY A 78 4.34 -0.59 2.10
CA GLY A 78 4.39 0.43 1.06
C GLY A 78 5.60 1.34 1.21
#